data_AF-A0A1L3ZS63-F1
#
_entry.id   AF-A0A1L3ZS63-F1
#
_cell.length_a   1.000
_cell.length_b   1.000
_cell.length_c   1.000
_cell.angle_alpha   90.00
_cell.angle_beta   90.00
_cell.angle_gamma   90.00
#
_symmetry.space_group_name_H-M   'P 1'
#
loop_
_entity.id
_entity.type
_entity.pdbx_description
1 polymer ?
#
loop_
_entity_poly.entity_id
_entity_poly.type
_entity_poly.pdbx_seq_one_letter_code
_entity_poly.pdbx_strand_id
1 'polypeptide(L)'
;MLLPPSVSVRKVPVVQTPEYVIKFERVPGMTFVHCSVSRWSPSVHKKLKEDWGLLKRLYGDTLFALHTPGDTKHEKFLRLFGFEFVYHYDDDLHGPTDLYKTKE
;
A
#
# COMPACT_ATOMS: atom_id res chain seq x y z
N MET A 1 -14.94 20.72 0.15
CA MET A 1 -13.93 21.24 -0.79
C MET A 1 -13.72 20.15 -1.84
N LEU A 2 -14.29 20.31 -3.04
CA LEU A 2 -14.22 19.30 -4.10
C LEU A 2 -12.90 19.48 -4.86
N LEU A 3 -12.12 18.40 -5.00
CA LEU A 3 -10.90 18.43 -5.79
C LEU A 3 -11.27 18.55 -7.28
N PRO A 4 -10.58 19.39 -8.06
CA PRO A 4 -10.83 19.53 -9.48
C PRO A 4 -10.51 18.22 -10.22
N PRO A 5 -11.26 17.89 -11.29
CA PRO A 5 -10.96 16.73 -12.12
C PRO A 5 -9.64 16.98 -12.85
N SER A 6 -8.70 16.03 -12.74
CA SER A 6 -7.40 15.92 -13.45
C SER A 6 -6.09 16.18 -12.69
N VAL A 7 -6.06 16.18 -11.35
CA VAL A 7 -4.79 15.80 -10.69
C VAL A 7 -4.64 14.29 -10.88
N SER A 8 -3.90 13.85 -11.90
CA SER A 8 -3.47 12.45 -11.97
C SER A 8 -2.67 12.19 -10.69
N VAL A 9 -3.23 11.43 -9.76
CA VAL A 9 -2.51 11.06 -8.55
C VAL A 9 -1.39 10.11 -8.99
N ARG A 10 -0.19 10.68 -9.22
CA ARG A 10 0.91 9.89 -9.77
C ARG A 10 1.42 8.94 -8.70
N LYS A 11 1.45 7.65 -9.05
CA LYS A 11 2.20 6.63 -8.32
C LYS A 11 3.70 6.89 -8.53
N VAL A 12 4.40 7.31 -7.48
CA VAL A 12 5.84 7.59 -7.49
C VAL A 12 6.60 6.41 -6.89
N PRO A 13 7.53 5.76 -7.60
CA PRO A 13 8.35 4.70 -7.02
C PRO A 13 9.25 5.27 -5.92
N VAL A 14 9.24 4.62 -4.75
CA VAL A 14 10.08 4.96 -3.59
C VAL A 14 11.09 3.85 -3.27
N VAL A 15 10.82 2.63 -3.72
CA VAL A 15 11.79 1.53 -3.77
C VAL A 15 11.64 0.83 -5.11
N GLN A 16 12.76 0.61 -5.80
CA GLN A 16 12.77 -0.02 -7.11
C GLN A 16 13.91 -1.04 -7.19
N THR A 17 13.55 -2.32 -7.21
CA THR A 17 14.46 -3.44 -7.44
C THR A 17 13.91 -4.33 -8.57
N PRO A 18 14.69 -5.28 -9.11
CA PRO A 18 14.17 -6.25 -10.08
C PRO A 18 13.05 -7.15 -9.52
N GLU A 19 13.05 -7.40 -8.21
CA GLU A 19 12.12 -8.32 -7.54
C GLU A 19 10.83 -7.65 -7.07
N TYR A 20 10.88 -6.34 -6.76
CA TYR A 20 9.70 -5.61 -6.34
C TYR A 20 9.83 -4.10 -6.53
N VAL A 21 8.67 -3.45 -6.57
CA VAL A 21 8.54 -1.99 -6.60
C VAL A 21 7.55 -1.57 -5.53
N ILE A 22 7.94 -0.59 -4.70
CA ILE A 22 7.04 0.11 -3.78
C ILE A 22 6.80 1.51 -4.35
N LYS A 23 5.52 1.90 -4.49
CA LYS A 23 5.12 3.22 -4.99
C LYS A 23 4.22 3.92 -3.98
N PHE A 24 4.36 5.24 -3.89
CA PHE A 24 3.45 6.10 -3.15
C PHE A 24 2.50 6.83 -4.09
N GLU A 25 1.25 6.93 -3.66
CA GLU A 25 0.19 7.69 -4.30
C GLU A 25 -0.38 8.66 -3.25
N ARG A 26 -0.09 9.95 -3.42
CA ARG A 26 -0.44 10.98 -2.45
C ARG A 26 -1.75 11.66 -2.81
N VAL A 27 -2.75 11.53 -1.96
CA VAL A 27 -3.99 12.33 -2.00
C VAL A 27 -4.01 13.29 -0.81
N PRO A 28 -4.85 14.33 -0.83
CA PRO A 28 -4.95 15.24 0.32
C PRO A 28 -5.24 14.48 1.62
N GLY A 29 -4.30 14.56 2.58
CA GLY A 29 -4.41 13.93 3.90
C GLY A 29 -4.07 12.44 3.98
N MET A 30 -3.74 11.76 2.87
CA MET A 30 -3.39 10.33 2.88
C MET A 30 -2.30 9.98 1.86
N THR A 31 -1.40 9.07 2.23
CA THR A 31 -0.47 8.44 1.28
C THR A 31 -0.80 6.96 1.16
N PHE A 32 -1.23 6.56 -0.03
CA PHE A 32 -1.44 5.16 -0.37
C PHE A 32 -0.13 4.53 -0.83
N VAL A 33 0.12 3.31 -0.39
CA VAL A 33 1.24 2.50 -0.83
C VAL A 33 0.77 1.37 -1.74
N HIS A 34 1.52 1.16 -2.81
CA HIS A 34 1.33 0.09 -3.77
C HIS A 34 2.61 -0.73 -3.82
N CYS A 35 2.51 -2.04 -3.59
CA CYS A 35 3.65 -2.95 -3.70
C CYS A 35 3.38 -3.98 -4.79
N SER A 36 4.28 -4.07 -5.77
CA SER A 36 4.26 -5.11 -6.78
C SER A 36 5.48 -5.98 -6.58
N VAL A 37 5.28 -7.28 -6.36
CA VAL A 37 6.37 -8.27 -6.20
C VAL A 37 6.34 -9.20 -7.40
N SER A 38 7.44 -9.25 -8.16
CA SER A 38 7.53 -10.07 -9.38
C SER A 38 7.74 -11.56 -9.07
N ARG A 39 8.51 -11.87 -8.01
CA ARG A 39 8.74 -13.24 -7.54
C ARG A 39 8.86 -13.29 -6.02
N TRP A 40 8.05 -14.13 -5.38
CA TRP A 40 8.14 -14.36 -3.94
C TRP A 40 9.17 -15.46 -3.61
N SER A 41 10.09 -15.15 -2.71
CA SER A 41 11.05 -16.11 -2.13
C SER A 41 11.41 -15.68 -0.70
N PRO A 42 12.02 -16.57 0.12
CA PRO A 42 12.47 -16.18 1.46
C PRO A 42 13.46 -15.01 1.47
N SER A 43 14.36 -14.94 0.48
CA SER A 43 15.31 -13.83 0.35
C SER A 43 14.62 -12.52 -0.05
N VAL A 44 13.65 -12.57 -0.99
CA VAL A 44 12.86 -11.40 -1.38
C VAL A 44 12.04 -10.90 -0.20
N HIS A 45 11.40 -11.79 0.55
CA HIS A 45 10.65 -11.42 1.76
C HIS A 45 11.56 -10.72 2.79
N LYS A 46 12.74 -11.29 3.08
CA LYS A 46 13.69 -10.69 4.02
C LYS A 46 14.08 -9.28 3.58
N LYS A 47 14.53 -9.13 2.32
CA LYS A 47 14.95 -7.84 1.78
C LYS A 47 13.80 -6.82 1.78
N LEU A 48 12.61 -7.22 1.33
CA LEU A 48 11.43 -6.37 1.30
C LEU A 48 11.03 -5.91 2.70
N LYS A 49 11.16 -6.78 3.71
CA LYS A 49 10.89 -6.44 5.11
C LYS A 49 11.89 -5.43 5.67
N GLU A 50 13.17 -5.56 5.31
CA GLU A 50 14.21 -4.60 5.68
C GLU A 50 13.98 -3.23 5.03
N ASP A 51 13.74 -3.20 3.71
CA ASP A 51 13.43 -2.00 2.94
C ASP A 51 12.15 -1.32 3.46
N TRP A 52 11.10 -2.11 3.76
CA TRP A 52 9.86 -1.61 4.36
C TRP A 52 10.10 -0.97 5.73
N GLY A 53 10.89 -1.63 6.58
CA GLY A 53 11.24 -1.12 7.90
C GLY A 53 11.98 0.23 7.80
N LEU A 54 12.91 0.36 6.86
CA LEU A 54 13.60 1.63 6.59
C LEU A 54 12.63 2.69 6.06
N LEU A 55 11.79 2.33 5.08
CA LEU A 55 10.81 3.24 4.49
C LEU A 55 9.86 3.81 5.54
N LYS A 56 9.31 2.98 6.44
CA LYS A 56 8.43 3.45 7.52
C LYS A 56 9.15 4.44 8.44
N ARG A 57 10.40 4.14 8.83
CA ARG A 57 11.19 5.05 9.70
C ARG A 57 11.50 6.39 9.02
N LEU A 58 11.77 6.38 7.71
CA LEU A 58 12.08 7.60 6.97
C LEU A 58 10.84 8.42 6.63
N TYR A 59 9.72 7.77 6.33
CA TYR A 59 8.49 8.45 5.95
C TYR A 59 7.81 9.12 7.17
N GLY A 60 7.75 8.43 8.31
CA GLY A 60 7.34 9.03 9.59
C GLY A 60 5.85 9.34 9.75
N ASP A 61 5.00 8.88 8.82
CA ASP A 61 3.55 9.09 8.83
C ASP A 61 2.80 7.81 8.43
N THR A 62 1.49 7.79 8.63
CA THR A 62 0.61 6.66 8.33
C THR A 62 0.56 6.41 6.82
N LEU A 63 0.73 5.13 6.44
CA LEU A 63 0.54 4.67 5.07
C LEU A 63 -0.76 3.88 4.97
N PHE A 64 -1.47 4.06 3.86
CA PHE A 64 -2.74 3.42 3.57
C PHE A 64 -2.60 2.41 2.44
N ALA A 65 -3.44 1.39 2.42
CA ALA A 65 -3.55 0.45 1.32
C ALA A 65 -5.02 0.11 1.06
N LEU A 66 -5.37 -0.08 -0.21
CA LEU A 66 -6.68 -0.58 -0.62
C LEU A 66 -6.59 -2.07 -0.85
N HIS A 67 -7.61 -2.80 -0.42
CA HIS A 67 -7.67 -4.25 -0.49
C HIS A 67 -9.00 -4.70 -1.09
N THR A 68 -8.97 -5.60 -2.07
CA THR A 68 -10.16 -6.26 -2.60
C THR A 68 -10.59 -7.37 -1.65
N PRO A 69 -11.80 -7.29 -1.04
CA PRO A 69 -12.29 -8.31 -0.11
C PRO A 69 -12.27 -9.71 -0.74
N GLY A 70 -11.80 -10.68 0.03
CA GLY A 70 -11.63 -12.07 -0.43
C GLY A 70 -10.26 -12.38 -1.03
N ASP A 71 -9.40 -11.39 -1.29
CA ASP A 71 -8.01 -11.64 -1.69
C ASP A 71 -7.14 -12.05 -0.48
N THR A 72 -7.25 -13.31 -0.08
CA THR A 72 -6.52 -13.86 1.06
C THR A 72 -4.99 -13.73 0.96
N LYS A 73 -4.43 -13.59 -0.26
CA LYS A 73 -2.97 -13.41 -0.45
C LYS A 73 -2.57 -11.99 -0.09
N HIS A 74 -3.29 -11.00 -0.62
CA HIS A 74 -3.02 -9.61 -0.30
C HIS A 74 -3.30 -9.30 1.16
N GLU A 75 -4.37 -9.85 1.75
CA GLU A 75 -4.66 -9.65 3.18
C GLU A 75 -3.51 -10.17 4.08
N LYS A 76 -2.98 -11.36 3.78
CA LYS A 76 -1.81 -11.91 4.49
C LYS A 76 -0.59 -11.02 4.32
N PHE A 77 -0.37 -10.49 3.12
CA PHE A 77 0.70 -9.55 2.86
C PHE A 77 0.55 -8.28 3.72
N LEU A 78 -0.62 -7.66 3.75
CA LEU A 78 -0.91 -6.48 4.57
C LEU A 78 -0.61 -6.74 6.05
N ARG A 79 -1.10 -7.85 6.59
CA ARG A 79 -0.84 -8.24 7.99
C ARG A 79 0.66 -8.44 8.27
N LEU A 80 1.39 -9.07 7.35
CA LEU A 80 2.83 -9.31 7.46
C LEU A 80 3.65 -8.01 7.52
N PHE A 81 3.19 -6.96 6.83
CA PHE A 81 3.83 -5.64 6.78
C PHE A 81 3.26 -4.65 7.81
N GLY A 82 2.42 -5.13 8.73
CA GLY A 82 1.95 -4.34 9.87
C GLY A 82 0.80 -3.39 9.52
N PHE A 83 -0.03 -3.74 8.56
CA PHE A 83 -1.29 -3.06 8.30
C PHE A 83 -2.41 -3.63 9.17
N GLU A 84 -3.37 -2.78 9.48
CA GLU A 84 -4.63 -3.12 10.14
C GLU A 84 -5.81 -2.58 9.35
N PHE A 85 -6.93 -3.31 9.40
CA PHE A 85 -8.19 -2.92 8.78
C PHE A 85 -8.75 -1.67 9.45
N VAL A 86 -9.28 -0.76 8.65
CA VAL A 86 -9.92 0.48 9.11
C VAL A 86 -11.42 0.44 8.83
N TYR A 87 -11.79 0.27 7.57
CA TYR A 87 -13.18 0.37 7.13
C TYR A 87 -13.41 -0.34 5.80
N HIS A 88 -14.64 -0.82 5.60
CA HIS A 88 -15.13 -1.43 4.38
C HIS A 88 -16.08 -0.47 3.68
N TYR A 89 -15.85 -0.18 2.41
CA TYR A 89 -16.78 0.61 1.60
C TYR A 89 -17.12 -0.10 0.30
N ASP A 90 -18.35 0.12 -0.16
CA ASP A 90 -18.84 -0.37 -1.44
C ASP A 90 -19.09 0.84 -2.33
N ASP A 91 -18.52 0.80 -3.53
CA ASP A 91 -18.64 1.84 -4.53
C ASP A 91 -19.10 1.18 -5.83
N ASP A 92 -20.13 1.77 -6.45
CA ASP A 92 -20.75 1.25 -7.66
C ASP A 92 -19.76 1.08 -8.84
N LEU A 93 -18.62 1.78 -8.82
CA LEU A 93 -17.62 1.76 -9.90
C LEU A 93 -16.52 0.71 -9.70
N HIS A 94 -16.01 0.53 -8.48
CA HIS A 94 -14.87 -0.35 -8.20
C HIS A 94 -15.27 -1.59 -7.37
N GLY A 95 -16.52 -1.64 -6.89
CA GLY A 95 -17.04 -2.69 -6.04
C GLY A 95 -16.53 -2.60 -4.60
N PRO A 96 -16.76 -3.66 -3.80
CA PRO A 96 -16.39 -3.68 -2.40
C PRO A 96 -14.87 -3.54 -2.22
N THR A 97 -14.44 -2.64 -1.34
CA THR A 97 -13.04 -2.32 -1.06
C THR A 97 -12.81 -2.11 0.44
N ASP A 98 -11.75 -2.71 0.96
CA ASP A 98 -11.30 -2.51 2.34
C ASP A 98 -10.14 -1.53 2.40
N LEU A 99 -10.22 -0.58 3.33
CA LEU A 99 -9.15 0.35 3.66
C LEU A 99 -8.31 -0.22 4.82
N TYR A 100 -6.99 -0.25 4.61
CA TYR A 100 -6.01 -0.61 5.62
C TYR A 100 -5.07 0.56 5.91
N LYS A 101 -4.54 0.63 7.13
CA LYS A 101 -3.49 1.58 7.53
C LYS A 101 -2.35 0.88 8.26
N THR A 102 -1.14 1.43 8.22
CA THR A 102 -0.03 0.95 9.06
C THR A 102 -0.30 1.20 10.54
N LYS A 103 0.07 0.23 11.38
CA LYS A 103 0.13 0.42 12.84
C LYS A 103 1.17 1.47 13.21
N GLU A 104 0.85 2.28 14.22
CA GLU A 104 1.78 3.18 14.92
C GLU A 104 2.93 2.40 15.57
#